data_AF-A0AAX0UDB3-F1
#
_entry.id   AF-A0AAX0UDB3-F1
#
_cell.length_a   1.000
_cell.length_b   1.000
_cell.length_c   1.000
_cell.angle_alpha   90.00
_cell.angle_beta   90.00
_cell.angle_gamma   90.00
#
_symmetry.space_group_name_H-M   'P 1'
#
loop_
_entity.id
_entity.type
_entity.pdbx_description
1 polymer ?
#
loop_
_entity_poly.entity_id
_entity_poly.type
_entity_poly.pdbx_seq_one_letter_code
_entity_poly.pdbx_strand_id
1 'polypeptide(L)'
;MRYTETIGSRTYRFADLKTLLAKASPLRSGDQLAGVAASTEEERVAAKMALASAPLTAFLNEAVIPYEDDEVTRLVVDTHSRDAFAEISHLTVGDFRNWLLSPAADAAALERIAPGLTPEMVAAVSKLMRNQDLIAAARKRRVVTRFRNTVGLPGRMSVRLQPNHPTDDVKGIAASMLDGLMYGCGDAMIGINPATDSLAAITKLLAMIDAFRERYRVPTQSCVLTHVTNTIAAIGKGAPVDLVFQSIAGTEKANASFGISLALLAEAREAALALKRGTVGNNLMYFETGQGSALSANAHHGVDQQTCEVRAYAVARAFEPFLVNTVVGFIGPEYLYDGKQIIRAGLEDHFCGKLLGVPMGCDICYTNHAQADQDDMDNLLTLLGAAGINFIMGIPGADDVMLNYQSTSFHDQLYVREVLGLRRAPEFEEWLETMEITDAHGALRAASARVPLLAGANDWMGRCA
;
A
#
# COMPACT_ATOMS: atom_id res chain seq x y z
N MET A 1 15.33 -11.59 -27.16
CA MET A 1 14.25 -12.52 -27.61
C MET A 1 13.35 -11.72 -28.55
N ARG A 2 12.60 -12.31 -29.50
CA ARG A 2 11.61 -11.54 -30.28
C ARG A 2 10.22 -11.89 -29.77
N TYR A 3 9.54 -10.93 -29.15
CA TYR A 3 8.20 -11.11 -28.64
C TYR A 3 7.20 -10.94 -29.79
N THR A 4 6.56 -12.04 -30.21
CA THR A 4 5.68 -12.04 -31.38
C THR A 4 4.47 -12.93 -31.15
N GLU A 5 3.33 -12.52 -31.69
CA GLU A 5 2.10 -13.32 -31.68
C GLU A 5 1.42 -13.21 -33.05
N THR A 6 0.76 -14.27 -33.53
CA THR A 6 0.02 -14.23 -34.80
C THR A 6 -1.44 -14.56 -34.57
N ILE A 7 -2.32 -13.60 -34.85
CA ILE A 7 -3.77 -13.75 -34.75
C ILE A 7 -4.34 -13.72 -36.18
N GLY A 8 -4.88 -14.85 -36.64
CA GLY A 8 -5.33 -14.99 -38.03
C GLY A 8 -4.20 -14.78 -39.02
N SER A 9 -4.31 -13.76 -39.87
CA SER A 9 -3.29 -13.38 -40.86
C SER A 9 -2.34 -12.26 -40.40
N ARG A 10 -2.56 -11.69 -39.21
CA ARG A 10 -1.77 -10.56 -38.70
C ARG A 10 -0.76 -11.03 -37.68
N THR A 11 0.52 -10.72 -37.92
CA THR A 11 1.60 -10.94 -36.96
C THR A 11 1.92 -9.64 -36.22
N TYR A 12 1.76 -9.68 -34.90
CA TYR A 12 2.17 -8.64 -33.97
C TYR A 12 3.62 -8.87 -33.54
N ARG A 13 4.37 -7.79 -33.42
CA ARG A 13 5.76 -7.80 -32.98
C ARG A 13 5.95 -6.71 -31.94
N PHE A 14 6.47 -7.09 -30.78
CA PHE A 14 6.81 -6.17 -29.70
C PHE A 14 8.33 -6.09 -29.61
N ALA A 15 8.87 -4.88 -29.61
CA ALA A 15 10.29 -4.63 -29.79
C ALA A 15 11.14 -5.14 -28.61
N ASP A 16 10.63 -4.93 -27.40
CA ASP A 16 11.29 -5.22 -26.13
C ASP A 16 10.25 -5.59 -25.06
N LEU A 17 10.74 -6.03 -23.90
CA LEU A 17 9.94 -6.46 -22.76
C LEU A 17 9.12 -5.30 -22.19
N LYS A 18 9.69 -4.09 -22.17
CA LYS A 18 9.01 -2.87 -21.73
C LYS A 18 7.75 -2.59 -22.56
N THR A 19 7.86 -2.67 -23.89
CA THR A 19 6.75 -2.51 -24.82
C THR A 19 5.74 -3.63 -24.64
N LEU A 20 6.20 -4.88 -24.50
CA LEU A 20 5.30 -6.02 -24.28
C LEU A 20 4.46 -5.88 -23.01
N LEU A 21 5.10 -5.50 -21.89
CA LEU A 21 4.43 -5.27 -20.60
C LEU A 21 3.38 -4.16 -20.70
N ALA A 22 3.73 -3.03 -21.33
CA ALA A 22 2.82 -1.91 -21.49
C ALA A 22 1.60 -2.26 -22.37
N LYS A 23 1.84 -2.92 -23.51
CA LYS A 23 0.77 -3.32 -24.43
C LYS A 23 -0.11 -4.43 -23.84
N ALA A 24 0.40 -5.23 -22.91
CA ALA A 24 -0.36 -6.26 -22.21
C ALA A 24 -1.21 -5.72 -21.04
N SER A 25 -0.96 -4.50 -20.56
CA SER A 25 -1.78 -3.88 -19.50
C SER A 25 -3.27 -3.83 -19.88
N PRO A 26 -4.20 -4.02 -18.93
CA PRO A 26 -5.58 -3.54 -19.08
C PRO A 26 -5.59 -2.06 -19.45
N LEU A 27 -6.64 -1.61 -20.15
CA LEU A 27 -6.78 -0.20 -20.50
C LEU A 27 -6.74 0.70 -19.26
N ARG A 28 -5.88 1.71 -19.29
CA ARG A 28 -5.74 2.77 -18.28
C ARG A 28 -5.49 4.10 -18.98
N SER A 29 -6.12 5.17 -18.48
CA SER A 29 -5.91 6.51 -19.04
C SER A 29 -4.45 6.96 -18.96
N GLY A 30 -3.74 6.67 -17.87
CA GLY A 30 -2.33 7.08 -17.75
C GLY A 30 -1.40 6.38 -18.74
N ASP A 31 -1.65 5.10 -19.06
CA ASP A 31 -0.88 4.39 -20.08
C ASP A 31 -1.20 4.91 -21.50
N GLN A 32 -2.43 5.39 -21.73
CA GLN A 32 -2.81 6.07 -22.98
C GLN A 32 -2.13 7.44 -23.07
N LEU A 33 -2.15 8.22 -21.99
CA LEU A 33 -1.51 9.53 -21.89
C LEU A 33 0.01 9.43 -22.13
N ALA A 34 0.64 8.40 -21.58
CA ALA A 34 2.06 8.10 -21.80
C ALA A 34 2.36 7.57 -23.22
N GLY A 35 1.35 7.28 -24.03
CA GLY A 35 1.52 6.73 -25.38
C GLY A 35 1.99 5.27 -25.43
N VAL A 36 1.92 4.54 -24.31
CA VAL A 36 2.44 3.16 -24.19
C VAL A 36 1.36 2.09 -24.28
N ALA A 37 0.09 2.44 -24.03
CA ALA A 37 -1.05 1.52 -24.11
C ALA A 37 -1.23 0.87 -25.49
N ALA A 38 -1.84 -0.32 -25.54
CA ALA A 38 -2.23 -0.96 -26.80
C ALA A 38 -3.23 -0.10 -27.58
N SER A 39 -3.03 -0.01 -28.89
CA SER A 39 -3.86 0.76 -29.83
C SER A 39 -5.23 0.12 -30.05
N THR A 40 -5.34 -1.20 -29.91
CA THR A 40 -6.59 -1.95 -30.03
C THR A 40 -6.65 -3.07 -29.00
N GLU A 41 -7.86 -3.58 -28.75
CA GLU A 41 -8.05 -4.80 -27.94
C GLU A 41 -7.36 -6.01 -28.58
N GLU A 42 -7.36 -6.13 -29.90
CA GLU A 42 -6.67 -7.22 -30.62
C GLU A 42 -5.16 -7.18 -30.35
N GLU A 43 -4.54 -5.99 -30.39
CA GLU A 43 -3.12 -5.81 -30.03
C GLU A 43 -2.86 -6.15 -28.56
N ARG A 44 -3.75 -5.75 -27.65
CA ARG A 44 -3.64 -6.08 -26.22
C ARG A 44 -3.70 -7.59 -25.99
N VAL A 45 -4.62 -8.27 -26.65
CA VAL A 45 -4.72 -9.75 -26.57
C VAL A 45 -3.47 -10.40 -27.16
N ALA A 46 -2.97 -9.92 -28.30
CA ALA A 46 -1.72 -10.40 -28.88
C ALA A 46 -0.52 -10.20 -27.92
N ALA A 47 -0.45 -9.04 -27.25
CA ALA A 47 0.58 -8.77 -26.25
C ALA A 47 0.46 -9.70 -25.04
N LYS A 48 -0.76 -9.98 -24.55
CA LYS A 48 -0.98 -10.94 -23.45
C LYS A 48 -0.58 -12.36 -23.84
N MET A 49 -0.86 -12.80 -25.07
CA MET A 49 -0.46 -14.13 -25.55
C MET A 49 1.07 -14.23 -25.67
N ALA A 50 1.72 -13.24 -26.30
CA ALA A 50 3.18 -13.19 -26.37
C ALA A 50 3.83 -13.13 -24.96
N LEU A 51 3.24 -12.36 -24.04
CA LEU A 51 3.69 -12.28 -22.64
C LEU A 51 3.52 -13.61 -21.91
N ALA A 52 2.40 -14.32 -22.12
CA ALA A 52 2.16 -15.63 -21.53
C ALA A 52 3.23 -16.65 -21.94
N SER A 53 3.75 -16.57 -23.16
CA SER A 53 4.82 -17.45 -23.66
C SER A 53 6.24 -17.00 -23.27
N ALA A 54 6.42 -15.81 -22.70
CA ALA A 54 7.74 -15.35 -22.28
C ALA A 54 8.24 -16.18 -21.08
N PRO A 55 9.48 -16.71 -21.09
CA PRO A 55 10.04 -17.39 -19.94
C PRO A 55 10.33 -16.39 -18.81
N LEU A 56 10.15 -16.80 -17.55
CA LEU A 56 10.49 -15.94 -16.40
C LEU A 56 11.96 -15.50 -16.42
N THR A 57 12.86 -16.33 -16.95
CA THR A 57 14.28 -15.98 -17.11
C THR A 57 14.52 -14.79 -18.03
N ALA A 58 13.58 -14.39 -18.90
CA ALA A 58 13.72 -13.19 -19.73
C ALA A 58 13.88 -11.93 -18.86
N PHE A 59 13.15 -11.86 -17.74
CA PHE A 59 13.16 -10.73 -16.80
C PHE A 59 14.47 -10.59 -16.01
N LEU A 60 15.35 -11.60 -16.06
CA LEU A 60 16.70 -11.54 -15.49
C LEU A 60 17.76 -11.10 -16.50
N ASN A 61 17.43 -11.13 -17.80
CA ASN A 61 18.36 -10.83 -18.88
C ASN A 61 18.04 -9.50 -19.59
N GLU A 62 16.85 -8.95 -19.37
CA GLU A 62 16.39 -7.71 -19.99
C GLU A 62 15.74 -6.81 -18.93
N ALA A 63 16.41 -5.71 -18.60
CA ALA A 63 15.89 -4.73 -17.65
C ALA A 63 15.02 -3.69 -18.37
N VAL A 64 13.88 -3.33 -17.78
CA VAL A 64 12.97 -2.30 -18.34
C VAL A 64 13.53 -0.88 -18.22
N ILE A 65 14.45 -0.67 -17.26
CA ILE A 65 15.29 0.51 -17.09
C ILE A 65 16.72 0.01 -16.84
N PRO A 66 17.75 0.52 -17.55
CA PRO A 66 19.13 0.03 -17.42
C PRO A 66 19.66 0.05 -15.97
N TYR A 67 20.53 -0.90 -15.63
CA TYR A 67 21.11 -1.05 -14.28
C TYR A 67 21.97 0.15 -13.88
N GLU A 68 22.75 0.65 -14.84
CA GLU A 68 23.63 1.81 -14.71
C GLU A 68 22.86 3.12 -14.45
N ASP A 69 21.59 3.21 -14.86
CA ASP A 69 20.81 4.44 -14.84
C ASP A 69 19.82 4.55 -13.67
N ASP A 70 19.61 3.47 -12.90
CA ASP A 70 18.51 3.40 -11.94
C ASP A 70 18.80 2.53 -10.69
N GLU A 71 18.83 3.17 -9.51
CA GLU A 71 19.10 2.53 -8.22
C GLU A 71 18.05 1.49 -7.82
N VAL A 72 16.82 1.63 -8.31
CA VAL A 72 15.76 0.65 -8.05
C VAL A 72 16.02 -0.62 -8.87
N THR A 73 16.47 -0.49 -10.12
CA THR A 73 16.94 -1.63 -10.92
C THR A 73 18.15 -2.29 -10.26
N ARG A 74 19.12 -1.52 -9.76
CA ARG A 74 20.27 -2.08 -9.03
C ARG A 74 19.81 -2.88 -7.82
N LEU A 75 18.93 -2.29 -6.99
CA LEU A 75 18.33 -2.97 -5.84
C LEU A 75 17.66 -4.29 -6.24
N VAL A 76 16.85 -4.30 -7.29
CA VAL A 76 16.13 -5.49 -7.77
C VAL A 76 17.11 -6.58 -8.21
N VAL A 77 18.10 -6.22 -9.02
CA VAL A 77 19.07 -7.19 -9.57
C VAL A 77 19.98 -7.74 -8.48
N ASP A 78 20.49 -6.87 -7.61
CA ASP A 78 21.50 -7.23 -6.60
C ASP A 78 20.90 -8.03 -5.42
N THR A 79 19.60 -7.89 -5.18
CA THR A 79 18.89 -8.63 -4.10
C THR A 79 18.15 -9.87 -4.58
N HIS A 80 18.12 -10.15 -5.89
CA HIS A 80 17.44 -11.32 -6.43
C HIS A 80 18.13 -12.63 -6.00
N SER A 81 17.38 -13.53 -5.37
CA SER A 81 17.87 -14.85 -4.96
C SER A 81 17.65 -15.91 -6.05
N ARG A 82 18.75 -16.40 -6.62
CA ARG A 82 18.72 -17.51 -7.60
C ARG A 82 18.18 -18.81 -6.99
N ASP A 83 18.48 -19.06 -5.72
CA ASP A 83 18.02 -20.27 -5.03
C ASP A 83 16.50 -20.26 -4.81
N ALA A 84 15.95 -19.11 -4.40
CA ALA A 84 14.50 -18.94 -4.27
C ALA A 84 13.80 -19.01 -5.64
N PHE A 85 14.43 -18.51 -6.70
CA PHE A 85 13.89 -18.54 -8.05
C PHE A 85 13.92 -19.94 -8.69
N ALA A 86 14.81 -20.83 -8.24
CA ALA A 86 15.05 -22.13 -8.87
C ALA A 86 13.76 -22.96 -9.03
N GLU A 87 12.87 -22.94 -8.03
CA GLU A 87 11.59 -23.67 -8.01
C GLU A 87 10.70 -23.32 -9.22
N ILE A 88 10.71 -22.06 -9.65
CA ILE A 88 9.83 -21.54 -10.71
C ILE A 88 10.59 -21.15 -11.99
N SER A 89 11.93 -21.28 -12.01
CA SER A 89 12.80 -20.78 -13.08
C SER A 89 12.49 -21.34 -14.48
N HIS A 90 11.89 -22.52 -14.54
CA HIS A 90 11.53 -23.22 -15.77
C HIS A 90 10.19 -22.75 -16.37
N LEU A 91 9.42 -21.94 -15.64
CA LEU A 91 8.08 -21.52 -16.04
C LEU A 91 8.11 -20.34 -17.03
N THR A 92 7.09 -20.31 -17.89
CA THR A 92 6.68 -19.10 -18.60
C THR A 92 5.82 -18.21 -17.68
N VAL A 93 5.55 -16.95 -18.07
CA VAL A 93 4.62 -16.10 -17.30
C VAL A 93 3.22 -16.75 -17.24
N GLY A 94 2.77 -17.39 -18.32
CA GLY A 94 1.50 -18.12 -18.37
C GLY A 94 1.49 -19.33 -17.43
N ASP A 95 2.57 -20.11 -17.42
CA ASP A 95 2.68 -21.26 -16.50
C ASP A 95 2.84 -20.81 -15.04
N PHE A 96 3.49 -19.66 -14.80
CA PHE A 96 3.57 -19.06 -13.47
C PHE A 96 2.19 -18.63 -12.96
N ARG A 97 1.34 -18.00 -13.81
CA ARG A 97 -0.06 -17.75 -13.48
C ARG A 97 -0.78 -19.04 -13.08
N ASN A 98 -0.63 -20.10 -13.87
CA ASN A 98 -1.29 -21.38 -13.59
C ASN A 98 -0.80 -21.99 -12.27
N TRP A 99 0.50 -21.92 -12.00
CA TRP A 99 1.09 -22.38 -10.75
C TRP A 99 0.56 -21.59 -9.55
N LEU A 100 0.51 -20.26 -9.61
CA LEU A 100 -0.04 -19.39 -8.56
C LEU A 100 -1.50 -19.72 -8.23
N LEU A 101 -2.29 -20.13 -9.21
CA LEU A 101 -3.69 -20.50 -9.03
C LEU A 101 -3.86 -21.94 -8.53
N SER A 102 -2.85 -22.80 -8.70
CA SER A 102 -2.87 -24.19 -8.25
C SER A 102 -2.78 -24.33 -6.71
N PRO A 103 -3.09 -25.52 -6.16
CA PRO A 103 -2.84 -25.81 -4.74
C PRO A 103 -1.37 -25.84 -4.33
N ALA A 104 -0.43 -25.98 -5.29
CA ALA A 104 1.00 -26.05 -4.99
C ALA A 104 1.58 -24.71 -4.52
N ALA A 105 0.98 -23.59 -4.96
CA ALA A 105 1.34 -22.25 -4.53
C ALA A 105 0.69 -21.90 -3.18
N ASP A 106 0.96 -22.70 -2.15
CA ASP A 106 0.51 -22.43 -0.78
C ASP A 106 1.30 -21.27 -0.13
N ALA A 107 0.91 -20.87 1.08
CA ALA A 107 1.54 -19.76 1.77
C ALA A 107 3.06 -19.93 1.96
N ALA A 108 3.52 -21.17 2.24
CA ALA A 108 4.92 -21.45 2.47
C ALA A 108 5.70 -21.44 1.14
N ALA A 109 5.13 -21.96 0.06
CA ALA A 109 5.73 -21.88 -1.28
C ALA A 109 5.89 -20.43 -1.74
N LEU A 110 4.83 -19.63 -1.61
CA LEU A 110 4.85 -18.21 -1.97
C LEU A 110 5.86 -17.41 -1.15
N GLU A 111 6.03 -17.74 0.13
CA GLU A 111 7.05 -17.14 0.97
C GLU A 111 8.47 -17.52 0.54
N ARG A 112 8.72 -18.80 0.22
CA ARG A 112 10.03 -19.29 -0.24
C ARG A 112 10.47 -18.65 -1.54
N ILE A 113 9.56 -18.48 -2.51
CA ILE A 113 9.93 -17.94 -3.83
C ILE A 113 10.04 -16.42 -3.87
N ALA A 114 9.46 -15.68 -2.91
CA ALA A 114 9.39 -14.22 -2.95
C ALA A 114 10.74 -13.51 -3.16
N PRO A 115 11.87 -13.96 -2.56
CA PRO A 115 13.20 -13.38 -2.83
C PRO A 115 13.71 -13.62 -4.27
N GLY A 116 13.18 -14.62 -4.97
CA GLY A 116 13.50 -14.93 -6.37
C GLY A 116 12.59 -14.25 -7.38
N LEU A 117 11.63 -13.42 -6.94
CA LEU A 117 10.76 -12.67 -7.83
C LEU A 117 11.30 -11.26 -8.05
N THR A 118 11.44 -10.88 -9.32
CA THR A 118 11.59 -9.47 -9.71
C THR A 118 10.21 -8.79 -9.80
N PRO A 119 10.12 -7.47 -9.58
CA PRO A 119 8.86 -6.76 -9.74
C PRO A 119 8.30 -6.88 -11.16
N GLU A 120 9.13 -6.95 -12.20
CA GLU A 120 8.66 -7.09 -13.57
C GLU A 120 8.02 -8.48 -13.84
N MET A 121 8.49 -9.57 -13.21
CA MET A 121 7.83 -10.88 -13.28
C MET A 121 6.43 -10.83 -12.65
N VAL A 122 6.32 -10.13 -11.51
CA VAL A 122 5.06 -9.99 -10.76
C VAL A 122 4.07 -9.08 -11.50
N ALA A 123 4.55 -7.99 -12.10
CA ALA A 123 3.75 -7.14 -12.98
C ALA A 123 3.32 -7.88 -14.25
N ALA A 124 4.18 -8.73 -14.82
CA ALA A 124 3.84 -9.53 -16.00
C ALA A 124 2.67 -10.47 -15.73
N VAL A 125 2.73 -11.21 -14.62
CA VAL A 125 1.69 -12.20 -14.30
C VAL A 125 0.35 -11.55 -13.95
N SER A 126 0.35 -10.39 -13.28
CA SER A 126 -0.89 -9.67 -12.93
C SER A 126 -1.69 -9.23 -14.16
N LYS A 127 -1.00 -8.84 -15.24
CA LYS A 127 -1.61 -8.45 -16.53
C LYS A 127 -2.37 -9.60 -17.22
N LEU A 128 -2.02 -10.85 -16.92
CA LEU A 128 -2.66 -12.06 -17.43
C LEU A 128 -3.81 -12.57 -16.54
N MET A 129 -4.00 -11.98 -15.36
CA MET A 129 -4.97 -12.44 -14.37
C MET A 129 -6.28 -11.66 -14.45
N ARG A 130 -7.42 -12.35 -14.34
CA ARG A 130 -8.72 -11.70 -14.11
C ARG A 130 -8.83 -11.25 -12.64
N ASN A 131 -9.83 -10.45 -12.30
CA ASN A 131 -9.99 -9.95 -10.92
C ASN A 131 -10.08 -11.08 -9.89
N GLN A 132 -10.85 -12.13 -10.16
CA GLN A 132 -10.93 -13.31 -9.28
C GLN A 132 -9.59 -14.02 -9.09
N ASP A 133 -8.74 -14.03 -10.12
CA ASP A 133 -7.43 -14.67 -10.06
C ASP A 133 -6.52 -13.85 -9.11
N LEU A 134 -6.52 -12.51 -9.26
CA LEU A 134 -5.76 -11.60 -8.40
C LEU A 134 -6.18 -11.76 -6.94
N ILE A 135 -7.49 -11.81 -6.67
CA ILE A 135 -8.06 -12.00 -5.34
C ILE A 135 -7.63 -13.37 -4.76
N ALA A 136 -7.84 -14.44 -5.52
CA ALA A 136 -7.57 -15.80 -5.06
C ALA A 136 -6.08 -16.03 -4.78
N ALA A 137 -5.18 -15.53 -5.64
CA ALA A 137 -3.75 -15.68 -5.45
C ALA A 137 -3.23 -14.80 -4.30
N ALA A 138 -3.68 -13.53 -4.21
CA ALA A 138 -3.29 -12.64 -3.12
C ALA A 138 -3.66 -13.22 -1.74
N ARG A 139 -4.86 -13.82 -1.62
CA ARG A 139 -5.35 -14.42 -0.38
C ARG A 139 -4.46 -15.55 0.15
N LYS A 140 -3.71 -16.24 -0.72
CA LYS A 140 -2.77 -17.30 -0.33
C LYS A 140 -1.52 -16.75 0.34
N ARG A 141 -1.05 -15.56 -0.06
CA ARG A 141 0.17 -14.95 0.46
C ARG A 141 -0.11 -14.08 1.69
N ARG A 142 0.31 -14.58 2.85
CA ARG A 142 0.22 -13.87 4.14
C ARG A 142 1.49 -13.07 4.37
N VAL A 143 1.36 -11.81 4.77
CA VAL A 143 2.50 -10.96 5.15
C VAL A 143 2.16 -10.33 6.49
N VAL A 144 2.88 -10.74 7.53
CA VAL A 144 2.62 -10.35 8.92
C VAL A 144 3.76 -9.47 9.42
N THR A 145 3.43 -8.29 9.91
CA THR A 145 4.39 -7.30 10.42
C THR A 145 4.02 -6.89 11.85
N ARG A 146 5.03 -6.45 12.63
CA ARG A 146 4.89 -6.19 14.05
C ARG A 146 5.63 -4.92 14.48
N PHE A 147 4.92 -4.05 15.19
CA PHE A 147 5.51 -2.92 15.91
C PHE A 147 4.97 -2.82 17.34
N ARG A 148 3.82 -2.17 17.54
CA ARG A 148 3.01 -2.26 18.77
C ARG A 148 1.81 -3.19 18.60
N ASN A 149 1.32 -3.31 17.37
CA ASN A 149 0.34 -4.31 16.95
C ASN A 149 0.94 -5.33 16.00
N THR A 150 0.26 -6.47 15.88
CA THR A 150 0.49 -7.46 14.83
C THR A 150 -0.53 -7.30 13.70
N VAL A 151 -0.08 -6.90 12.51
CA VAL A 151 -0.93 -6.66 11.33
C VAL A 151 -0.75 -7.78 10.29
N GLY A 152 -1.82 -8.13 9.55
CA GLY A 152 -1.76 -9.09 8.44
C GLY A 152 -2.04 -10.56 8.80
N LEU A 153 -2.46 -10.83 10.04
CA LEU A 153 -2.89 -12.16 10.47
C LEU A 153 -4.17 -12.62 9.73
N PRO A 154 -4.34 -13.94 9.50
CA PRO A 154 -5.56 -14.47 8.91
C PRO A 154 -6.82 -14.11 9.71
N GLY A 155 -7.91 -13.79 9.01
CA GLY A 155 -9.18 -13.44 9.65
C GLY A 155 -9.16 -12.07 10.32
N ARG A 156 -8.15 -11.23 10.04
CA ARG A 156 -8.01 -9.89 10.59
C ARG A 156 -7.75 -8.87 9.49
N MET A 157 -8.22 -7.65 9.71
CA MET A 157 -7.99 -6.48 8.86
C MET A 157 -7.88 -5.25 9.77
N SER A 158 -6.83 -4.47 9.58
CA SER A 158 -6.56 -3.28 10.37
C SER A 158 -6.98 -1.99 9.66
N VAL A 159 -7.01 -0.89 10.41
CA VAL A 159 -7.45 0.41 9.90
C VAL A 159 -6.46 1.49 10.34
N ARG A 160 -5.98 2.28 9.40
CA ARG A 160 -5.32 3.57 9.67
C ARG A 160 -6.38 4.56 10.10
N LEU A 161 -6.26 5.12 11.28
CA LEU A 161 -7.05 6.29 11.67
C LEU A 161 -6.33 7.54 11.13
N GLN A 162 -7.01 8.31 10.29
CA GLN A 162 -6.46 9.52 9.66
C GLN A 162 -7.25 10.76 10.09
N PRO A 163 -6.80 11.48 11.14
CA PRO A 163 -7.50 12.62 11.69
C PRO A 163 -6.90 13.92 11.14
N ASN A 164 -6.92 14.10 9.82
CA ASN A 164 -6.37 15.30 9.19
C ASN A 164 -7.23 16.54 9.51
N HIS A 165 -6.60 17.71 9.60
CA HIS A 165 -7.30 18.98 9.77
C HIS A 165 -6.73 20.03 8.82
N PRO A 166 -7.54 20.87 8.15
CA PRO A 166 -7.06 21.81 7.12
C PRO A 166 -6.00 22.82 7.58
N THR A 167 -5.86 23.02 8.89
CA THR A 167 -4.94 23.96 9.51
C THR A 167 -4.08 23.34 10.62
N ASP A 168 -4.03 22.01 10.70
CA ASP A 168 -3.40 21.28 11.81
C ASP A 168 -3.90 21.72 13.21
N ASP A 169 -5.19 22.03 13.36
CA ASP A 169 -5.74 22.41 14.67
C ASP A 169 -5.73 21.19 15.59
N VAL A 170 -4.97 21.30 16.67
CA VAL A 170 -4.71 20.21 17.62
C VAL A 170 -6.01 19.70 18.25
N LYS A 171 -7.01 20.55 18.48
CA LYS A 171 -8.30 20.14 19.06
C LYS A 171 -9.17 19.41 18.02
N GLY A 172 -9.21 19.89 16.78
CA GLY A 172 -9.88 19.22 15.68
C GLY A 172 -9.31 17.82 15.42
N ILE A 173 -7.99 17.71 15.37
CA ILE A 173 -7.28 16.43 15.24
C ILE A 173 -7.60 15.52 16.42
N ALA A 174 -7.50 16.02 17.66
CA ALA A 174 -7.83 15.28 18.87
C ALA A 174 -9.28 14.75 18.88
N ALA A 175 -10.24 15.57 18.45
CA ALA A 175 -11.64 15.19 18.37
C ALA A 175 -11.86 14.07 17.34
N SER A 176 -11.27 14.21 16.15
CA SER A 176 -11.34 13.19 15.09
C SER A 176 -10.65 11.87 15.51
N MET A 177 -9.53 11.97 16.24
CA MET A 177 -8.84 10.80 16.80
C MET A 177 -9.71 10.06 17.82
N LEU A 178 -10.35 10.78 18.74
CA LEU A 178 -11.28 10.19 19.70
C LEU A 178 -12.46 9.53 19.00
N ASP A 179 -13.06 10.21 18.03
CA ASP A 179 -14.18 9.68 17.25
C ASP A 179 -13.81 8.37 16.55
N GLY A 180 -12.74 8.35 15.76
CA GLY A 180 -12.32 7.13 15.07
C GLY A 180 -11.95 5.98 16.02
N LEU A 181 -11.36 6.25 17.18
CA LEU A 181 -11.09 5.24 18.21
C LEU A 181 -12.38 4.66 18.81
N MET A 182 -13.42 5.47 18.96
CA MET A 182 -14.75 5.01 19.40
C MET A 182 -15.42 4.08 18.38
N TYR A 183 -15.02 4.14 17.10
CA TYR A 183 -15.40 3.17 16.07
C TYR A 183 -14.46 1.95 15.99
N GLY A 184 -13.39 1.94 16.78
CA GLY A 184 -12.37 0.90 16.74
C GLY A 184 -11.45 0.95 15.52
N CYS A 185 -11.20 2.17 15.00
CA CYS A 185 -10.15 2.45 14.01
C CYS A 185 -8.82 2.75 14.72
N GLY A 186 -7.70 2.55 14.03
CA GLY A 186 -6.37 2.94 14.52
C GLY A 186 -5.47 1.77 14.90
N ASP A 187 -5.86 0.52 14.65
CA ASP A 187 -5.04 -0.65 14.94
C ASP A 187 -3.90 -0.88 13.92
N ALA A 188 -3.98 -0.27 12.72
CA ALA A 188 -2.81 -0.17 11.84
C ALA A 188 -1.94 1.01 12.24
N MET A 189 -2.49 2.20 12.50
CA MET A 189 -1.81 3.33 13.12
C MET A 189 -2.77 4.50 13.33
N ILE A 190 -2.34 5.52 14.08
CA ILE A 190 -2.89 6.88 14.03
C ILE A 190 -1.92 7.73 13.20
N GLY A 191 -2.35 8.12 12.00
CA GLY A 191 -1.51 8.78 11.00
C GLY A 191 -2.06 10.13 10.54
N ILE A 192 -1.31 11.22 10.75
CA ILE A 192 -1.71 12.57 10.36
C ILE A 192 -0.90 13.02 9.13
N ASN A 193 -1.57 13.40 8.06
CA ASN A 193 -0.96 14.23 7.01
C ASN A 193 -0.97 15.68 7.51
N PRO A 194 0.20 16.29 7.78
CA PRO A 194 0.22 17.65 8.28
C PRO A 194 -0.06 18.64 7.13
N ALA A 195 -0.90 19.64 7.38
CA ALA A 195 -1.11 20.77 6.48
C ALA A 195 0.14 21.68 6.36
N THR A 196 1.05 21.60 7.32
CA THR A 196 2.31 22.36 7.31
C THR A 196 3.54 21.46 7.44
N ASP A 197 4.62 21.78 6.73
CA ASP A 197 5.90 21.06 6.83
C ASP A 197 6.80 21.61 7.95
N SER A 198 6.20 22.22 8.98
CA SER A 198 6.91 22.82 10.10
C SER A 198 7.38 21.75 11.08
N LEU A 199 8.69 21.59 11.24
CA LEU A 199 9.29 20.66 12.19
C LEU A 199 8.75 20.83 13.63
N ALA A 200 8.44 22.07 14.04
CA ALA A 200 7.86 22.34 15.35
C ALA A 200 6.42 21.82 15.46
N ALA A 201 5.61 22.00 14.41
CA ALA A 201 4.25 21.48 14.36
C ALA A 201 4.25 19.95 14.35
N ILE A 202 5.08 19.34 13.50
CA ILE A 202 5.27 17.88 13.42
C ILE A 202 5.66 17.29 14.79
N THR A 203 6.64 17.91 15.47
CA THR A 203 7.08 17.45 16.81
C THR A 203 5.95 17.59 17.84
N LYS A 204 5.17 18.67 17.77
CA LYS A 204 4.00 18.88 18.66
C LYS A 204 2.94 17.80 18.44
N LEU A 205 2.63 17.44 17.19
CA LEU A 205 1.68 16.38 16.86
C LEU A 205 2.16 15.01 17.35
N LEU A 206 3.44 14.67 17.11
CA LEU A 206 4.05 13.42 17.60
C LEU A 206 3.94 13.31 19.14
N ALA A 207 4.32 14.37 19.85
CA ALA A 207 4.24 14.41 21.32
C ALA A 207 2.79 14.32 21.83
N MET A 208 1.84 14.97 21.13
CA MET A 208 0.42 14.91 21.47
C MET A 208 -0.11 13.47 21.38
N ILE A 209 0.14 12.78 20.26
CA ILE A 209 -0.33 11.40 20.08
C ILE A 209 0.35 10.47 21.09
N ASP A 210 1.65 10.62 21.33
CA ASP A 210 2.36 9.78 22.29
C ASP A 210 1.85 9.96 23.72
N ALA A 211 1.61 11.21 24.15
CA ALA A 211 1.03 11.50 25.46
C ALA A 211 -0.38 10.89 25.63
N PHE A 212 -1.19 10.92 24.57
CA PHE A 212 -2.49 10.25 24.54
C PHE A 212 -2.36 8.73 24.66
N ARG A 213 -1.49 8.14 23.83
CA ARG A 213 -1.18 6.71 23.81
C ARG A 213 -0.76 6.22 25.19
N GLU A 214 0.13 6.94 25.87
CA GLU A 214 0.59 6.59 27.21
C GLU A 214 -0.52 6.71 28.27
N ARG A 215 -1.27 7.82 28.24
CA ARG A 215 -2.36 8.07 29.19
C ARG A 215 -3.42 6.98 29.15
N TYR A 216 -3.82 6.57 27.95
CA TYR A 216 -4.89 5.58 27.74
C TYR A 216 -4.37 4.18 27.43
N ARG A 217 -3.05 3.98 27.48
CA ARG A 217 -2.35 2.73 27.16
C ARG A 217 -2.81 2.11 25.83
N VAL A 218 -3.05 2.95 24.83
CA VAL A 218 -3.52 2.51 23.52
C VAL A 218 -2.40 1.71 22.87
N PRO A 219 -2.60 0.43 22.51
CA PRO A 219 -1.59 -0.36 21.81
C PRO A 219 -1.70 0.00 20.33
N THR A 220 -1.17 1.16 19.95
CA THR A 220 -1.09 1.63 18.56
C THR A 220 0.13 2.51 18.38
N GLN A 221 0.56 2.63 17.13
CA GLN A 221 1.69 3.44 16.69
C GLN A 221 1.24 4.75 16.07
N SER A 222 2.03 5.80 16.31
CA SER A 222 1.84 7.12 15.73
C SER A 222 2.65 7.33 14.46
N CYS A 223 2.13 8.14 13.55
CA CYS A 223 2.86 8.64 12.40
C CYS A 223 2.41 10.06 12.06
N VAL A 224 3.36 10.93 11.75
CA VAL A 224 3.07 12.19 11.05
C VAL A 224 3.72 12.07 9.68
N LEU A 225 2.91 12.11 8.62
CA LEU A 225 3.28 11.82 7.25
C LEU A 225 3.95 13.02 6.57
N THR A 226 5.08 13.45 7.13
CA THR A 226 5.97 14.46 6.56
C THR A 226 7.08 13.81 5.73
N HIS A 227 7.85 14.62 4.99
CA HIS A 227 9.05 14.14 4.33
C HIS A 227 10.03 13.51 5.33
N VAL A 228 10.67 12.41 4.93
CA VAL A 228 11.53 11.57 5.79
C VAL A 228 12.64 12.36 6.51
N THR A 229 13.17 13.42 5.88
CA THR A 229 14.19 14.29 6.49
C THR A 229 13.67 15.05 7.71
N ASN A 230 12.40 15.45 7.72
CA ASN A 230 11.80 16.11 8.88
C ASN A 230 11.60 15.11 10.02
N THR A 231 11.28 13.86 9.70
CA THR A 231 11.22 12.78 10.68
C THR A 231 12.60 12.53 11.31
N ILE A 232 13.67 12.44 10.52
CA ILE A 232 15.05 12.33 11.03
C ILE A 232 15.38 13.53 11.93
N ALA A 233 15.06 14.76 11.50
CA ALA A 233 15.30 15.95 12.30
C ALA A 233 14.49 15.98 13.60
N ALA A 234 13.27 15.45 13.60
CA ALA A 234 12.42 15.32 14.79
C ALA A 234 13.02 14.31 15.77
N ILE A 235 13.51 13.17 15.27
CA ILE A 235 14.25 12.17 16.06
C ILE A 235 15.48 12.82 16.72
N GLY A 236 16.25 13.62 15.97
CA GLY A 236 17.40 14.37 16.49
C GLY A 236 17.05 15.37 17.60
N LYS A 237 15.78 15.80 17.69
CA LYS A 237 15.24 16.65 18.77
C LYS A 237 14.59 15.85 19.91
N GLY A 238 14.63 14.52 19.86
CA GLY A 238 14.04 13.64 20.87
C GLY A 238 12.53 13.45 20.73
N ALA A 239 11.96 13.69 19.54
CA ALA A 239 10.54 13.45 19.31
C ALA A 239 10.18 11.95 19.39
N PRO A 240 8.99 11.59 19.89
CA PRO A 240 8.57 10.19 20.05
C PRO A 240 8.05 9.61 18.72
N VAL A 241 8.96 9.35 17.77
CA VAL A 241 8.62 8.76 16.47
C VAL A 241 8.43 7.25 16.60
N ASP A 242 7.24 6.75 16.28
CA ASP A 242 6.98 5.32 16.19
C ASP A 242 7.23 4.79 14.77
N LEU A 243 6.52 5.33 13.77
CA LEU A 243 6.71 4.98 12.36
C LEU A 243 7.38 6.11 11.57
N VAL A 244 8.16 5.74 10.55
CA VAL A 244 8.78 6.65 9.59
C VAL A 244 8.04 6.56 8.26
N PHE A 245 7.30 7.60 7.92
CA PHE A 245 6.62 7.70 6.63
C PHE A 245 7.54 8.21 5.53
N GLN A 246 7.31 7.72 4.30
CA GLN A 246 7.76 8.37 3.07
C GLN A 246 6.95 7.89 1.85
N SER A 247 6.57 8.80 0.95
CA SER A 247 6.11 8.41 -0.39
C SER A 247 7.27 7.92 -1.24
N ILE A 248 7.12 6.78 -1.91
CA ILE A 248 8.16 6.16 -2.75
C ILE A 248 7.62 5.84 -4.15
N ALA A 249 8.53 5.64 -5.10
CA ALA A 249 8.24 5.28 -6.47
C ALA A 249 9.19 4.18 -6.99
N GLY A 250 8.83 3.59 -8.13
CA GLY A 250 9.57 2.48 -8.73
C GLY A 250 10.73 2.86 -9.63
N THR A 251 11.15 4.13 -9.67
CA THR A 251 12.31 4.59 -10.44
C THR A 251 13.15 5.56 -9.60
N GLU A 252 14.47 5.55 -9.81
CA GLU A 252 15.42 6.47 -9.17
C GLU A 252 15.02 7.92 -9.45
N LYS A 253 14.68 8.24 -10.70
CA LYS A 253 14.29 9.60 -11.08
C LYS A 253 13.00 10.06 -10.39
N ALA A 254 12.01 9.18 -10.20
CA ALA A 254 10.79 9.53 -9.49
C ALA A 254 11.06 9.73 -7.99
N ASN A 255 11.84 8.83 -7.37
CA ASN A 255 12.29 8.99 -5.97
C ASN A 255 13.08 10.29 -5.76
N ALA A 256 14.00 10.62 -6.67
CA ALA A 256 14.74 11.88 -6.64
C ALA A 256 13.83 13.10 -6.76
N SER A 257 12.74 13.03 -7.54
CA SER A 257 11.74 14.11 -7.63
C SER A 257 10.98 14.32 -6.32
N PHE A 258 10.87 13.29 -5.47
CA PHE A 258 10.34 13.38 -4.12
C PHE A 258 11.39 13.82 -3.09
N GLY A 259 12.65 14.02 -3.51
CA GLY A 259 13.74 14.40 -2.61
C GLY A 259 14.37 13.24 -1.83
N ILE A 260 14.19 12.00 -2.29
CA ILE A 260 14.68 10.80 -1.58
C ILE A 260 15.61 9.93 -2.42
N SER A 261 16.36 9.08 -1.72
CA SER A 261 17.18 8.00 -2.28
C SER A 261 17.10 6.78 -1.36
N LEU A 262 17.50 5.60 -1.85
CA LEU A 262 17.57 4.39 -1.01
C LEU A 262 18.48 4.57 0.21
N ALA A 263 19.56 5.34 0.09
CA ALA A 263 20.48 5.64 1.19
C ALA A 263 19.80 6.47 2.29
N LEU A 264 19.01 7.48 1.92
CA LEU A 264 18.27 8.30 2.88
C LEU A 264 17.19 7.47 3.61
N LEU A 265 16.52 6.56 2.90
CA LEU A 265 15.57 5.63 3.52
C LEU A 265 16.24 4.69 4.53
N ALA A 266 17.46 4.23 4.24
CA ALA A 266 18.26 3.44 5.18
C ALA A 266 18.62 4.25 6.43
N GLU A 267 19.11 5.47 6.27
CA GLU A 267 19.42 6.39 7.38
C GLU A 267 18.20 6.61 8.29
N ALA A 268 17.04 6.88 7.69
CA ALA A 268 15.81 7.10 8.43
C ALA A 268 15.37 5.87 9.23
N ARG A 269 15.47 4.68 8.62
CA ARG A 269 15.18 3.41 9.29
C ARG A 269 16.11 3.18 10.47
N GLU A 270 17.40 3.41 10.31
CA GLU A 270 18.40 3.27 11.37
C GLU A 270 18.15 4.24 12.52
N ALA A 271 17.87 5.51 12.21
CA ALA A 271 17.55 6.54 13.19
C ALA A 271 16.33 6.16 14.05
N ALA A 272 15.27 5.64 13.42
CA ALA A 272 14.07 5.21 14.14
C ALA A 272 14.28 3.90 14.93
N LEU A 273 15.04 2.93 14.40
CA LEU A 273 15.39 1.70 15.12
C LEU A 273 16.17 2.01 16.40
N ALA A 274 17.03 3.02 16.38
CA ALA A 274 17.80 3.45 17.55
C ALA A 274 16.91 3.90 18.73
N LEU A 275 15.67 4.33 18.47
CA LEU A 275 14.72 4.71 19.52
C LEU A 275 14.15 3.51 20.29
N LYS A 276 14.18 2.29 19.73
CA LYS A 276 13.72 1.04 20.37
C LYS A 276 12.28 1.14 20.94
N ARG A 277 11.38 1.75 20.18
CA ARG A 277 10.01 2.05 20.63
C ARG A 277 8.98 0.94 20.38
N GLY A 278 9.30 -0.02 19.52
CA GLY A 278 8.47 -1.19 19.26
C GLY A 278 8.36 -2.09 20.48
N THR A 279 7.15 -2.59 20.77
CA THR A 279 6.87 -3.42 21.95
C THR A 279 6.57 -4.87 21.61
N VAL A 280 6.17 -5.14 20.35
CA VAL A 280 5.85 -6.46 19.81
C VAL A 280 6.84 -6.85 18.71
N GLY A 281 7.30 -5.89 17.91
CA GLY A 281 8.31 -6.07 16.87
C GLY A 281 8.97 -4.75 16.50
N ASN A 282 9.77 -4.77 15.43
CA ASN A 282 10.61 -3.64 15.02
C ASN A 282 10.38 -3.20 13.56
N ASN A 283 9.31 -3.66 12.90
CA ASN A 283 8.93 -3.11 11.60
C ASN A 283 8.45 -1.67 11.84
N LEU A 284 9.06 -0.66 11.21
CA LEU A 284 8.74 0.74 11.53
C LEU A 284 8.68 1.68 10.32
N MET A 285 9.05 1.21 9.13
CA MET A 285 8.87 2.02 7.93
C MET A 285 7.42 1.97 7.49
N TYR A 286 6.92 3.09 6.99
CA TYR A 286 5.62 3.19 6.38
C TYR A 286 5.76 3.87 5.02
N PHE A 287 5.33 3.18 3.96
CA PHE A 287 5.43 3.72 2.61
C PHE A 287 4.07 3.89 1.95
N GLU A 288 3.92 4.98 1.22
CA GLU A 288 2.83 5.15 0.25
C GLU A 288 3.36 5.09 -1.18
N THR A 289 2.61 4.41 -2.02
CA THR A 289 2.85 4.25 -3.46
C THR A 289 1.59 4.67 -4.23
N GLY A 290 1.60 4.57 -5.55
CA GLY A 290 0.42 4.91 -6.33
C GLY A 290 0.72 4.95 -7.82
N GLN A 291 -0.13 4.27 -8.57
CA GLN A 291 -0.06 4.29 -10.03
C GLN A 291 -0.20 5.72 -10.56
N GLY A 292 0.68 6.07 -11.50
CA GLY A 292 0.73 7.39 -12.10
C GLY A 292 1.82 8.29 -11.53
N SER A 293 2.34 8.01 -10.32
CA SER A 293 3.42 8.78 -9.69
C SER A 293 4.64 8.98 -10.58
N ALA A 294 5.18 7.90 -11.16
CA ALA A 294 6.33 7.96 -12.06
C ALA A 294 6.03 8.71 -13.37
N LEU A 295 4.79 8.64 -13.89
CA LEU A 295 4.40 9.38 -15.09
C LEU A 295 4.27 10.88 -14.78
N SER A 296 3.62 11.21 -13.67
CA SER A 296 3.48 12.59 -13.16
C SER A 296 4.85 13.27 -12.98
N ALA A 297 5.83 12.54 -12.44
CA ALA A 297 7.20 13.01 -12.29
C ALA A 297 8.03 13.02 -13.61
N ASN A 298 7.42 12.68 -14.76
CA ASN A 298 8.11 12.49 -16.04
C ASN A 298 9.35 11.56 -15.90
N ALA A 299 9.15 10.48 -15.15
CA ALA A 299 10.19 9.59 -14.64
C ALA A 299 9.82 8.11 -14.82
N HIS A 300 8.93 7.80 -15.76
CA HIS A 300 8.48 6.44 -16.03
C HIS A 300 9.31 5.72 -17.11
N HIS A 301 10.21 6.40 -17.83
CA HIS A 301 11.14 5.80 -18.81
C HIS A 301 10.46 4.99 -19.95
N GLY A 302 9.22 5.31 -20.28
CA GLY A 302 8.41 4.55 -21.24
C GLY A 302 7.85 3.23 -20.68
N VAL A 303 7.99 2.99 -19.38
CA VAL A 303 7.41 1.86 -18.65
C VAL A 303 5.96 2.21 -18.27
N ASP A 304 5.08 1.21 -18.29
CA ASP A 304 3.67 1.37 -17.90
C ASP A 304 3.48 1.56 -16.39
N GLN A 305 2.32 2.10 -16.00
CA GLN A 305 2.04 2.43 -14.61
C GLN A 305 2.10 1.22 -13.67
N GLN A 306 1.60 0.05 -14.08
CA GLN A 306 1.63 -1.14 -13.22
C GLN A 306 3.07 -1.56 -12.95
N THR A 307 3.89 -1.62 -13.99
CA THR A 307 5.27 -2.10 -13.83
C THR A 307 6.07 -1.13 -12.94
N CYS A 308 5.89 0.18 -13.10
CA CYS A 308 6.47 1.18 -12.19
C CYS A 308 5.97 1.01 -10.75
N GLU A 309 4.68 0.76 -10.55
CA GLU A 309 4.09 0.58 -9.22
C GLU A 309 4.65 -0.66 -8.52
N VAL A 310 4.76 -1.78 -9.23
CA VAL A 310 5.30 -3.02 -8.65
C VAL A 310 6.79 -2.87 -8.29
N ARG A 311 7.54 -2.06 -9.03
CA ARG A 311 8.93 -1.70 -8.68
C ARG A 311 9.02 -0.88 -7.39
N ALA A 312 8.03 -0.04 -7.08
CA ALA A 312 7.97 0.67 -5.80
C ALA A 312 7.85 -0.31 -4.61
N TYR A 313 7.16 -1.45 -4.79
CA TYR A 313 7.12 -2.49 -3.76
C TYR A 313 8.46 -3.17 -3.52
N ALA A 314 9.34 -3.26 -4.54
CA ALA A 314 10.70 -3.74 -4.36
C ALA A 314 11.53 -2.79 -3.49
N VAL A 315 11.36 -1.47 -3.68
CA VAL A 315 11.91 -0.45 -2.77
C VAL A 315 11.40 -0.65 -1.36
N ALA A 316 10.08 -0.74 -1.18
CA ALA A 316 9.49 -0.94 0.15
C ALA A 316 10.03 -2.20 0.84
N ARG A 317 10.08 -3.34 0.14
CA ARG A 317 10.55 -4.63 0.66
C ARG A 317 11.95 -4.55 1.27
N ALA A 318 12.84 -3.73 0.71
CA ALA A 318 14.23 -3.61 1.17
C ALA A 318 14.36 -3.03 2.59
N PHE A 319 13.31 -2.39 3.11
CA PHE A 319 13.35 -1.71 4.41
C PHE A 319 12.44 -2.34 5.48
N GLU A 320 11.93 -3.56 5.23
CA GLU A 320 11.10 -4.34 6.18
C GLU A 320 9.97 -3.51 6.84
N PRO A 321 9.11 -2.87 6.02
CA PRO A 321 8.14 -1.90 6.50
C PRO A 321 7.10 -2.56 7.41
N PHE A 322 6.50 -1.74 8.26
CA PHE A 322 5.31 -2.12 9.00
C PHE A 322 4.07 -2.09 8.12
N LEU A 323 3.97 -1.06 7.28
CA LEU A 323 2.84 -0.81 6.39
C LEU A 323 3.33 -0.34 5.02
N VAL A 324 2.62 -0.77 3.98
CA VAL A 324 2.73 -0.20 2.62
C VAL A 324 1.32 -0.08 2.08
N ASN A 325 0.90 1.08 1.58
CA ASN A 325 -0.34 1.17 0.81
C ASN A 325 -0.12 1.86 -0.53
N THR A 326 -0.79 1.33 -1.54
CA THR A 326 -1.10 2.13 -2.74
C THR A 326 -2.18 3.15 -2.38
N VAL A 327 -2.14 4.31 -3.00
CA VAL A 327 -3.19 5.32 -2.93
C VAL A 327 -3.91 5.36 -4.28
N VAL A 328 -4.88 4.46 -4.46
CA VAL A 328 -5.49 4.23 -5.78
C VAL A 328 -6.57 5.26 -6.01
N GLY A 329 -6.52 5.98 -7.14
CA GLY A 329 -7.55 6.97 -7.50
C GLY A 329 -7.34 8.37 -6.91
N PHE A 330 -6.24 8.58 -6.18
CA PHE A 330 -5.92 9.85 -5.53
C PHE A 330 -5.40 10.95 -6.46
N ILE A 331 -4.65 10.57 -7.51
CA ILE A 331 -4.00 11.58 -8.36
C ILE A 331 -5.00 12.23 -9.32
N GLY A 332 -5.83 11.42 -9.99
CA GLY A 332 -6.85 11.94 -10.92
C GLY A 332 -7.15 11.02 -12.12
N PRO A 333 -8.16 11.39 -12.93
CA PRO A 333 -8.63 10.63 -14.08
C PRO A 333 -7.60 10.53 -15.21
N GLU A 334 -6.57 11.38 -15.22
CA GLU A 334 -5.48 11.33 -16.19
C GLU A 334 -4.70 10.02 -16.08
N TYR A 335 -4.72 9.39 -14.90
CA TYR A 335 -3.99 8.16 -14.57
C TYR A 335 -4.91 6.95 -14.49
N LEU A 336 -6.06 7.12 -13.82
CA LEU A 336 -7.14 6.13 -13.68
C LEU A 336 -8.50 6.82 -13.84
N TYR A 337 -9.12 6.70 -15.01
CA TYR A 337 -10.25 7.53 -15.42
C TYR A 337 -11.56 7.25 -14.67
N ASP A 338 -11.90 5.97 -14.46
CA ASP A 338 -13.18 5.54 -13.92
C ASP A 338 -13.04 4.52 -12.77
N GLY A 339 -14.15 4.25 -12.07
CA GLY A 339 -14.23 3.25 -11.01
C GLY A 339 -13.73 1.87 -11.43
N LYS A 340 -13.94 1.48 -12.69
CA LYS A 340 -13.44 0.20 -13.23
C LYS A 340 -11.91 0.15 -13.28
N GLN A 341 -11.26 1.23 -13.71
CA GLN A 341 -9.80 1.34 -13.73
C GLN A 341 -9.24 1.37 -12.31
N ILE A 342 -9.88 2.11 -11.40
CA ILE A 342 -9.53 2.18 -9.98
C ILE A 342 -9.61 0.79 -9.32
N ILE A 343 -10.75 0.11 -9.45
CA ILE A 343 -10.95 -1.25 -8.93
C ILE A 343 -9.88 -2.21 -9.47
N ARG A 344 -9.60 -2.15 -10.77
CA ARG A 344 -8.59 -3.00 -11.39
C ARG A 344 -7.19 -2.71 -10.84
N ALA A 345 -6.82 -1.43 -10.70
CA ALA A 345 -5.54 -1.01 -10.16
C ALA A 345 -5.35 -1.48 -8.72
N GLY A 346 -6.32 -1.24 -7.83
CA GLY A 346 -6.22 -1.68 -6.43
C GLY A 346 -6.07 -3.19 -6.27
N LEU A 347 -6.74 -3.98 -7.11
CA LEU A 347 -6.57 -5.44 -7.11
C LEU A 347 -5.19 -5.88 -7.61
N GLU A 348 -4.65 -5.25 -8.66
CA GLU A 348 -3.31 -5.56 -9.15
C GLU A 348 -2.24 -5.17 -8.12
N ASP A 349 -2.38 -3.98 -7.53
CA ASP A 349 -1.47 -3.45 -6.51
C ASP A 349 -1.42 -4.32 -5.27
N HIS A 350 -2.59 -4.66 -4.72
CA HIS A 350 -2.68 -5.55 -3.58
C HIS A 350 -2.07 -6.93 -3.87
N PHE A 351 -2.40 -7.54 -5.02
CA PHE A 351 -1.83 -8.83 -5.41
C PHE A 351 -0.31 -8.77 -5.55
N CYS A 352 0.21 -7.76 -6.26
CA CYS A 352 1.63 -7.63 -6.54
C CYS A 352 2.43 -7.36 -5.26
N GLY A 353 1.94 -6.45 -4.41
CA GLY A 353 2.56 -6.16 -3.12
C GLY A 353 2.61 -7.39 -2.21
N LYS A 354 1.49 -8.12 -2.08
CA LYS A 354 1.46 -9.38 -1.33
C LYS A 354 2.47 -10.38 -1.87
N LEU A 355 2.46 -10.61 -3.19
CA LEU A 355 3.35 -11.61 -3.82
C LEU A 355 4.84 -11.27 -3.62
N LEU A 356 5.21 -9.98 -3.64
CA LEU A 356 6.56 -9.53 -3.31
C LEU A 356 6.87 -9.55 -1.81
N GLY A 357 5.87 -9.77 -0.95
CA GLY A 357 6.05 -9.94 0.49
C GLY A 357 5.99 -8.64 1.30
N VAL A 358 5.33 -7.59 0.79
CA VAL A 358 5.11 -6.35 1.57
C VAL A 358 3.74 -6.37 2.29
N PRO A 359 3.60 -5.72 3.46
CA PRO A 359 2.37 -5.66 4.26
C PRO A 359 1.33 -4.75 3.60
N MET A 360 0.76 -5.22 2.50
CA MET A 360 0.03 -4.40 1.54
C MET A 360 -1.38 -4.04 2.01
N GLY A 361 -1.61 -2.74 2.21
CA GLY A 361 -2.90 -2.09 2.32
C GLY A 361 -3.26 -1.29 1.06
N CYS A 362 -4.37 -0.58 1.13
CA CYS A 362 -4.87 0.25 0.03
C CYS A 362 -5.64 1.42 0.63
N ASP A 363 -5.28 2.64 0.25
CA ASP A 363 -6.22 3.75 0.36
C ASP A 363 -7.20 3.61 -0.81
N ILE A 364 -8.45 3.31 -0.46
CA ILE A 364 -9.54 2.97 -1.38
C ILE A 364 -10.29 4.25 -1.63
N CYS A 365 -9.86 4.97 -2.66
CA CYS A 365 -10.18 6.37 -2.76
C CYS A 365 -10.43 6.83 -4.20
N TYR A 366 -11.02 8.01 -4.32
CA TYR A 366 -11.20 8.69 -5.59
C TYR A 366 -11.22 10.20 -5.39
N THR A 367 -10.93 10.93 -6.46
CA THR A 367 -11.14 12.37 -6.51
C THR A 367 -12.44 12.71 -7.25
N ASN A 368 -13.12 13.77 -6.84
CA ASN A 368 -14.41 14.22 -7.41
C ASN A 368 -14.42 14.51 -8.92
N HIS A 369 -13.27 14.60 -9.57
CA HIS A 369 -13.17 14.82 -11.03
C HIS A 369 -12.89 13.52 -11.82
N ALA A 370 -12.74 12.38 -11.14
CA ALA A 370 -12.75 11.07 -11.77
C ALA A 370 -14.19 10.59 -12.02
N GLN A 371 -14.39 9.71 -13.00
CA GLN A 371 -15.68 9.06 -13.24
C GLN A 371 -15.87 7.88 -12.28
N ALA A 372 -15.95 8.19 -10.99
CA ALA A 372 -16.12 7.24 -9.90
C ALA A 372 -16.92 7.88 -8.75
N ASP A 373 -17.52 7.04 -7.91
CA ASP A 373 -18.20 7.45 -6.70
C ASP A 373 -17.97 6.46 -5.55
N GLN A 374 -18.68 6.65 -4.43
CA GLN A 374 -18.52 5.80 -3.25
C GLN A 374 -18.98 4.34 -3.49
N ASP A 375 -19.90 4.09 -4.42
CA ASP A 375 -20.33 2.70 -4.72
C ASP A 375 -19.17 1.92 -5.36
N ASP A 376 -18.33 2.58 -6.17
CA ASP A 376 -17.10 1.98 -6.67
C ASP A 376 -16.10 1.66 -5.55
N MET A 377 -16.02 2.50 -4.52
CA MET A 377 -15.16 2.28 -3.35
C MET A 377 -15.65 1.12 -2.49
N ASP A 378 -16.96 1.00 -2.27
CA ASP A 378 -17.57 -0.13 -1.55
C ASP A 378 -17.32 -1.46 -2.26
N ASN A 379 -17.39 -1.45 -3.60
CA ASN A 379 -17.00 -2.59 -4.42
C ASN A 379 -15.53 -2.96 -4.20
N LEU A 380 -14.61 -2.00 -4.30
CA LEU A 380 -13.18 -2.25 -4.11
C LEU A 380 -12.86 -2.74 -2.69
N LEU A 381 -13.47 -2.14 -1.66
CA LEU A 381 -13.36 -2.55 -0.26
C LEU A 381 -13.74 -4.01 -0.06
N THR A 382 -14.90 -4.42 -0.59
CA THR A 382 -15.37 -5.79 -0.47
C THR A 382 -14.41 -6.77 -1.16
N LEU A 383 -13.95 -6.43 -2.36
CA LEU A 383 -13.02 -7.27 -3.13
C LEU A 383 -11.66 -7.42 -2.44
N LEU A 384 -11.12 -6.33 -1.87
CA LEU A 384 -9.85 -6.35 -1.13
C LEU A 384 -9.96 -7.04 0.23
N GLY A 385 -11.08 -6.88 0.93
CA GLY A 385 -11.39 -7.66 2.13
C GLY A 385 -11.40 -9.16 1.85
N ALA A 386 -12.05 -9.58 0.76
CA ALA A 386 -12.03 -10.97 0.32
C ALA A 386 -10.61 -11.44 -0.05
N ALA A 387 -9.82 -10.58 -0.70
CA ALA A 387 -8.42 -10.84 -1.03
C ALA A 387 -7.49 -10.91 0.20
N GLY A 388 -7.94 -10.49 1.39
CA GLY A 388 -7.16 -10.53 2.62
C GLY A 388 -6.18 -9.37 2.76
N ILE A 389 -6.63 -8.16 2.41
CA ILE A 389 -5.91 -6.91 2.62
C ILE A 389 -5.44 -6.73 4.06
N ASN A 390 -4.23 -6.17 4.25
CA ASN A 390 -3.68 -5.95 5.59
C ASN A 390 -4.44 -4.84 6.32
N PHE A 391 -4.65 -3.71 5.64
CA PHE A 391 -5.32 -2.55 6.21
C PHE A 391 -5.92 -1.63 5.14
N ILE A 392 -6.89 -0.83 5.58
CA ILE A 392 -7.52 0.26 4.83
C ILE A 392 -7.43 1.57 5.63
N MET A 393 -7.96 2.67 5.08
CA MET A 393 -8.03 3.94 5.80
C MET A 393 -9.37 4.10 6.51
N GLY A 394 -9.39 4.89 7.58
CA GLY A 394 -10.58 5.35 8.26
C GLY A 394 -10.50 6.86 8.35
N ILE A 395 -11.38 7.53 7.61
CA ILE A 395 -11.48 8.99 7.54
C ILE A 395 -12.87 9.42 8.06
N PRO A 396 -13.00 10.55 8.77
CA PRO A 396 -14.31 11.07 9.16
C PRO A 396 -15.23 11.25 7.94
N GLY A 397 -16.36 10.55 7.92
CA GLY A 397 -17.36 10.68 6.86
C GLY A 397 -16.89 10.32 5.45
N ALA A 398 -15.80 9.57 5.31
CA ALA A 398 -15.16 9.27 4.01
C ALA A 398 -14.63 10.51 3.26
N ASP A 399 -14.60 11.69 3.89
CA ASP A 399 -14.21 12.95 3.24
C ASP A 399 -12.97 13.55 3.91
N ASP A 400 -11.84 13.54 3.20
CA ASP A 400 -10.65 14.22 3.69
C ASP A 400 -10.69 15.69 3.27
N VAL A 401 -11.17 16.53 4.18
CA VAL A 401 -11.34 17.98 3.98
C VAL A 401 -10.03 18.75 3.76
N MET A 402 -8.87 18.14 4.03
CA MET A 402 -7.57 18.78 3.82
C MET A 402 -6.99 18.40 2.45
N LEU A 403 -7.06 17.12 2.10
CA LEU A 403 -6.54 16.59 0.85
C LEU A 403 -7.54 16.63 -0.31
N ASN A 404 -8.82 16.93 -0.03
CA ASN A 404 -9.91 17.09 -0.99
C ASN A 404 -10.19 15.84 -1.85
N TYR A 405 -10.28 14.68 -1.20
CA TYR A 405 -10.61 13.40 -1.84
C TYR A 405 -11.51 12.55 -0.95
N GLN A 406 -12.15 11.55 -1.54
CA GLN A 406 -13.02 10.61 -0.85
C GLN A 406 -12.32 9.26 -0.67
N SER A 407 -12.53 8.63 0.47
CA SER A 407 -11.87 7.39 0.91
C SER A 407 -12.87 6.47 1.62
N THR A 408 -12.41 5.42 2.30
CA THR A 408 -13.20 4.70 3.30
C THR A 408 -13.35 5.46 4.62
N SER A 409 -14.53 5.34 5.22
CA SER A 409 -14.93 5.96 6.47
C SER A 409 -14.61 5.12 7.72
N PHE A 410 -14.81 5.69 8.92
CA PHE A 410 -14.79 4.93 10.17
C PHE A 410 -15.85 3.81 10.24
N HIS A 411 -16.93 3.90 9.46
CA HIS A 411 -18.03 2.93 9.46
C HIS A 411 -17.78 1.77 8.50
N ASP A 412 -17.09 2.00 7.39
CA ASP A 412 -16.97 1.01 6.31
C ASP A 412 -16.16 -0.21 6.74
N GLN A 413 -15.21 -0.01 7.65
CA GLN A 413 -14.50 -1.11 8.30
C GLN A 413 -15.42 -2.02 9.14
N LEU A 414 -16.51 -1.49 9.71
CA LEU A 414 -17.48 -2.31 10.46
C LEU A 414 -18.25 -3.21 9.50
N TYR A 415 -18.71 -2.63 8.38
CA TYR A 415 -19.39 -3.36 7.31
C TYR A 415 -18.53 -4.54 6.84
N VAL A 416 -17.28 -4.29 6.43
CA VAL A 416 -16.43 -5.36 5.89
C VAL A 416 -16.05 -6.39 6.95
N ARG A 417 -15.88 -5.98 8.22
CA ARG A 417 -15.62 -6.90 9.34
C ARG A 417 -16.82 -7.80 9.60
N GLU A 418 -18.03 -7.27 9.59
CA GLU A 418 -19.26 -8.05 9.79
C GLU A 418 -19.50 -9.01 8.62
N VAL A 419 -19.45 -8.52 7.38
CA VAL A 419 -19.73 -9.31 6.17
C VAL A 419 -18.71 -10.43 5.96
N LEU A 420 -17.44 -10.20 6.28
CA LEU A 420 -16.36 -11.16 6.03
C LEU A 420 -15.85 -11.86 7.29
N GLY A 421 -16.46 -11.60 8.46
CA GLY A 421 -16.05 -12.18 9.75
C GLY A 421 -14.63 -11.81 10.16
N LEU A 422 -14.19 -10.58 9.87
CA LEU A 422 -12.83 -10.10 10.15
C LEU A 422 -12.76 -9.43 11.52
N ARG A 423 -11.59 -9.53 12.15
CA ARG A 423 -11.28 -8.92 13.44
C ARG A 423 -10.18 -7.86 13.33
N ARG A 424 -9.98 -7.08 14.39
CA ARG A 424 -8.91 -6.07 14.51
C ARG A 424 -7.55 -6.72 14.76
N ALA A 425 -6.47 -5.98 14.88
CA ALA A 425 -5.21 -6.51 15.44
C ALA A 425 -5.46 -7.03 16.88
N PRO A 426 -4.86 -8.17 17.30
CA PRO A 426 -5.17 -8.80 18.58
C PRO A 426 -4.97 -7.88 19.79
N GLU A 427 -3.88 -7.12 19.80
CA GLU A 427 -3.53 -6.26 20.93
C GLU A 427 -4.51 -5.08 21.04
N PHE A 428 -4.99 -4.57 19.91
CA PHE A 428 -5.97 -3.48 19.87
C PHE A 428 -7.39 -3.97 20.20
N GLU A 429 -7.74 -5.17 19.77
CA GLU A 429 -9.02 -5.82 20.11
C GLU A 429 -9.18 -5.98 21.63
N GLU A 430 -8.14 -6.45 22.32
CA GLU A 430 -8.13 -6.55 23.78
C GLU A 430 -8.27 -5.18 24.47
N TRP A 431 -7.61 -4.16 23.93
CA TRP A 431 -7.72 -2.79 24.46
C TRP A 431 -9.13 -2.22 24.28
N LEU A 432 -9.77 -2.42 23.13
CA LEU A 432 -11.15 -1.95 22.89
C LEU A 432 -12.16 -2.58 23.85
N GLU A 433 -12.00 -3.86 24.17
CA GLU A 433 -12.83 -4.55 25.17
C GLU A 433 -12.59 -3.98 26.57
N THR A 434 -11.32 -3.78 26.95
CA THR A 434 -10.94 -3.19 28.25
C THR A 434 -11.47 -1.76 28.41
N MET A 435 -11.52 -1.00 27.32
CA MET A 435 -12.05 0.37 27.29
C MET A 435 -13.57 0.41 27.12
N GLU A 436 -14.26 -0.73 27.14
CA GLU A 436 -15.71 -0.84 26.96
C GLU A 436 -16.22 -0.17 25.67
N ILE A 437 -15.39 -0.14 24.61
CA ILE A 437 -15.76 0.37 23.29
C ILE A 437 -16.42 -0.76 22.48
N THR A 438 -15.91 -1.99 22.60
CA THR A 438 -16.51 -3.19 22.02
C THR A 438 -16.97 -4.18 23.09
N ASP A 439 -17.85 -5.09 22.72
CA ASP A 439 -18.12 -6.30 23.50
C ASP A 439 -17.10 -7.41 23.19
N ALA A 440 -17.23 -8.56 23.86
CA ALA A 440 -16.38 -9.73 23.67
C ALA A 440 -16.52 -10.38 22.28
N HIS A 441 -17.54 -9.99 21.51
CA HIS A 441 -17.75 -10.42 20.13
C HIS A 441 -17.17 -9.42 19.11
N GLY A 442 -16.62 -8.29 19.57
CA GLY A 442 -16.03 -7.25 18.73
C GLY A 442 -17.05 -6.27 18.14
N ALA A 443 -18.32 -6.32 18.58
CA ALA A 443 -19.34 -5.38 18.18
C ALA A 443 -19.21 -4.08 19.00
N LEU A 444 -19.48 -2.93 18.38
CA LEU A 444 -19.46 -1.64 19.08
C LEU A 444 -20.56 -1.59 20.14
N ARG A 445 -20.22 -1.12 21.33
CA ARG A 445 -21.19 -0.80 22.37
C ARG A 445 -21.81 0.56 22.10
N ALA A 446 -23.07 0.75 22.47
CA ALA A 446 -23.70 2.06 22.42
C ALA A 446 -22.88 3.05 23.28
N ALA A 447 -22.48 4.17 22.67
CA ALA A 447 -21.69 5.17 23.36
C ALA A 447 -22.46 5.69 24.59
N SER A 448 -21.90 5.48 25.77
CA SER A 448 -22.41 6.05 27.01
C SER A 448 -21.37 7.01 27.58
N ALA A 449 -21.80 8.04 28.32
CA ALA A 449 -20.89 9.00 28.97
C ALA A 449 -19.94 8.36 30.01
N ARG A 450 -20.02 7.04 30.23
CA ARG A 450 -19.18 6.26 31.14
C ARG A 450 -18.00 5.57 30.44
N VAL A 451 -17.88 5.65 29.12
CA VAL A 451 -16.73 5.06 28.41
C VAL A 451 -15.44 5.70 28.94
N PRO A 452 -14.47 4.91 29.45
CA PRO A 452 -13.22 5.41 30.05
C PRO A 452 -12.48 6.43 29.19
N LEU A 453 -12.52 6.26 27.87
CA LEU A 453 -11.88 7.17 26.91
C LEU A 453 -12.48 8.58 26.99
N LEU A 454 -13.81 8.69 26.97
CA LEU A 454 -14.55 9.96 26.96
C LEU A 454 -14.55 10.66 28.32
N ALA A 455 -14.54 9.90 29.43
CA ALA A 455 -14.55 10.45 30.78
C ALA A 455 -13.34 11.37 31.08
N GLY A 456 -12.18 11.10 30.47
CA GLY A 456 -10.97 11.91 30.61
C GLY A 456 -10.65 12.82 29.43
N ALA A 457 -11.46 12.80 28.37
CA ALA A 457 -11.15 13.44 27.09
C ALA A 457 -11.11 14.97 27.21
N ASN A 458 -12.03 15.58 27.96
CA ASN A 458 -12.07 17.03 28.16
C ASN A 458 -10.82 17.56 28.87
N ASP A 459 -10.31 16.81 29.85
CA ASP A 459 -9.07 17.17 30.57
C ASP A 459 -7.83 17.08 29.68
N TRP A 460 -7.79 16.10 28.78
CA TRP A 460 -6.68 15.94 27.84
C TRP A 460 -6.75 17.01 26.73
N MET A 461 -7.92 17.19 26.10
CA MET A 461 -8.13 18.23 25.09
C MET A 461 -7.90 19.65 25.62
N GLY A 462 -8.23 19.89 26.90
CA GLY A 462 -7.94 21.17 27.57
C GLY A 462 -6.44 21.43 27.78
N ARG A 463 -5.62 20.38 27.89
CA ARG A 463 -4.15 20.45 28.01
C ARG A 463 -3.43 20.49 26.66
N CYS A 464 -4.12 20.18 25.57
CA CYS A 464 -3.62 20.31 24.20
C CYS A 464 -3.62 21.77 23.70
N ALA A 465 -4.25 22.69 24.44
CA ALA A 465 -4.36 24.13 24.14
C ALA A 465 -3.06 24.91 24.42
#